data_AF-A0A1B6INQ2-F1
#
_entry.id   AF-A0A1B6INQ2-F1
#
_cell.length_a   1.000
_cell.length_b   1.000
_cell.length_c   1.000
_cell.angle_alpha   90.00
_cell.angle_beta   90.00
_cell.angle_gamma   90.00
#
_symmetry.space_group_name_H-M   'P 1'
#
loop_
_entity.id
_entity.type
_entity.pdbx_description
1 polymer ?
#
loop_
_entity_poly.entity_id
_entity_poly.type
_entity_poly.pdbx_seq_one_letter_code
_entity_poly.pdbx_strand_id
1 'polypeptide(L)'
;RQILGFEIEGVWHTSVEAYGNEYYFQNGLVIQAAGTTPYGPYVERISLGHTDCSKMNLEEYFELSRSVWTPESYDLFENNCNNFSNYLADFLVQKGIPSHILELPNIVRESPAFRQLFGTRRNE
;
A
#
# COMPACT_ATOMS: atom_id res chain seq x y z
N ARG A 1 11.00 -1.76 18.60
CA ARG A 1 10.56 -3.13 18.22
C ARG A 1 11.35 -3.52 16.98
N GLN A 2 12.15 -4.57 17.06
CA GLN A 2 13.02 -5.05 15.98
C GLN A 2 12.21 -5.98 15.08
N ILE A 3 12.09 -5.66 13.80
CA ILE A 3 11.77 -6.64 12.77
C ILE A 3 13.09 -6.95 12.09
N LEU A 4 13.63 -8.13 12.39
CA LEU A 4 14.71 -8.81 11.68
C LEU A 4 16.12 -8.16 11.60
N GLY A 5 16.50 -7.20 12.45
CA GLY A 5 17.94 -6.85 12.60
C GLY A 5 18.61 -6.19 11.38
N PHE A 6 17.81 -5.59 10.49
CA PHE A 6 18.26 -4.67 9.45
C PHE A 6 17.47 -3.36 9.57
N GLU A 7 18.16 -2.22 9.54
CA GLU A 7 17.52 -0.92 9.28
C GLU A 7 17.17 -0.85 7.80
N ILE A 8 16.02 -1.41 7.45
CA ILE A 8 15.24 -0.83 6.36
C ILE A 8 14.45 0.26 7.06
N GLU A 9 14.74 1.54 6.79
CA GLU A 9 14.06 2.70 7.43
C GLU A 9 12.52 2.62 7.34
N GLY A 10 12.02 1.79 6.43
CA GLY A 10 10.65 1.31 6.38
C GLY A 10 10.32 0.88 4.97
N VAL A 11 9.29 0.06 4.82
CA VAL A 11 8.54 0.02 3.55
C VAL A 11 7.48 1.10 3.70
N TRP A 12 7.44 2.07 2.78
CA TRP A 12 6.43 3.12 2.79
C TRP A 12 5.05 2.46 2.77
N HIS A 13 4.22 2.86 3.73
CA HIS A 13 2.81 2.50 3.77
C HIS A 13 2.00 3.64 3.16
N THR A 14 1.17 3.33 2.17
CA THR A 14 0.20 4.29 1.62
C THR A 14 -1.24 3.88 1.86
N SER A 15 -2.10 4.89 1.97
CA SER A 15 -3.55 4.81 1.96
C SER A 15 -4.09 5.82 0.94
N VAL A 16 -5.31 5.59 0.47
CA VAL A 16 -6.08 6.59 -0.29
C VAL A 16 -7.03 7.27 0.68
N GLU A 17 -6.96 8.59 0.79
CA GLU A 17 -7.90 9.37 1.57
C GLU A 17 -9.02 9.92 0.68
N ALA A 18 -10.27 9.57 0.98
CA ALA A 18 -11.46 10.08 0.31
C ALA A 18 -12.62 10.16 1.30
N TYR A 19 -13.48 11.18 1.18
CA TYR A 19 -14.68 11.31 2.01
C TYR A 19 -14.44 11.27 3.53
N GLY A 20 -13.28 11.75 3.98
CA GLY A 20 -12.86 11.77 5.39
C GLY A 20 -12.37 10.42 5.93
N ASN A 21 -12.22 9.41 5.05
CA ASN A 21 -11.75 8.07 5.38
C ASN A 21 -10.46 7.75 4.63
N GLU A 22 -9.64 6.89 5.24
CA GLU A 22 -8.51 6.23 4.61
C GLU A 22 -8.85 4.79 4.25
N TYR A 23 -8.48 4.41 3.03
CA TYR A 23 -8.66 3.08 2.46
C TYR A 23 -7.29 2.49 2.14
N TYR A 24 -6.98 1.31 2.69
CA TYR A 24 -5.66 0.68 2.49
C TYR A 24 -5.72 -0.85 2.62
N PHE A 25 -4.67 -1.51 2.14
CA PHE A 25 -4.50 -2.96 2.23
C PHE A 25 -3.39 -3.33 3.22
N GLN A 26 -3.69 -4.26 4.11
CA GLN A 26 -2.71 -4.83 5.04
C GLN A 26 -3.04 -6.31 5.28
N ASN A 27 -3.70 -6.65 6.38
CA ASN A 27 -4.22 -7.99 6.63
C ASN A 27 -5.66 -8.09 6.12
N GLY A 28 -5.82 -7.90 4.81
CA GLY A 28 -7.10 -7.56 4.20
C GLY A 28 -7.33 -6.05 4.08
N LEU A 29 -8.43 -5.67 3.44
CA LEU A 29 -8.79 -4.27 3.22
C LEU A 29 -9.30 -3.61 4.50
N VAL A 30 -8.81 -2.41 4.78
CA VAL A 30 -9.15 -1.61 5.97
C VAL A 30 -9.66 -0.24 5.56
N ILE A 31 -10.72 0.19 6.24
CA ILE A 31 -11.27 1.54 6.18
C ILE A 31 -11.27 2.14 7.59
N GLN A 32 -10.79 3.36 7.75
CA GLN A 32 -10.85 4.09 9.02
C GLN A 32 -10.93 5.59 8.79
N ALA A 33 -11.24 6.35 9.84
CA ALA A 33 -11.22 7.81 9.75
C ALA A 33 -9.81 8.32 9.41
N ALA A 34 -9.74 9.35 8.57
CA ALA A 34 -8.46 9.91 8.17
C ALA A 34 -7.70 10.46 9.38
N GLY A 35 -6.43 10.09 9.48
CA GLY A 35 -5.50 10.55 10.52
C GLY A 35 -5.59 9.76 11.82
N THR A 36 -6.37 8.67 11.85
CA THR A 36 -6.50 7.80 13.03
C THR A 36 -5.75 6.48 12.91
N THR A 37 -4.88 6.35 11.89
CA THR A 37 -4.13 5.11 11.67
C THR A 37 -3.14 4.83 12.80
N PRO A 38 -2.80 3.55 13.06
CA PRO A 38 -1.80 3.20 14.08
C PRO A 38 -0.36 3.58 13.68
N TYR A 39 -0.15 4.07 12.45
CA TYR A 39 1.18 4.40 11.92
C TYR A 39 1.67 5.80 12.33
N GLY A 40 0.82 6.59 12.97
CA GLY A 40 1.13 7.97 13.37
C GLY A 40 0.75 8.99 12.29
N PRO A 41 1.28 10.22 12.38
CA PRO A 41 0.96 11.28 11.43
C PRO A 41 1.54 10.96 10.04
N TYR A 42 0.88 11.47 9.00
CA TYR A 42 1.38 11.36 7.64
C TYR A 42 2.78 11.96 7.50
N VAL A 43 3.68 11.20 6.86
CA VAL A 43 4.98 11.73 6.41
C VAL A 43 4.79 12.66 5.22
N GLU A 44 3.88 12.31 4.32
CA GLU A 44 3.54 13.08 3.13
C GLU A 44 2.05 12.91 2.80
N ARG A 45 1.42 13.96 2.26
CA ARG A 45 0.07 13.91 1.69
C ARG A 45 0.11 14.50 0.28
N ILE A 46 -0.35 13.72 -0.70
CA ILE A 46 -0.33 14.11 -2.11
C ILE A 46 -1.76 14.15 -2.62
N SER A 47 -2.15 15.28 -3.22
CA SER A 47 -3.45 15.39 -3.89
C SER A 47 -3.39 14.67 -5.25
N LEU A 48 -4.18 13.61 -5.41
CA LEU A 48 -4.26 12.84 -6.66
C LEU A 48 -5.25 13.43 -7.66
N GLY A 49 -6.23 14.22 -7.19
CA GLY A 49 -7.20 14.91 -8.02
C GLY A 49 -8.59 14.99 -7.38
N HIS A 50 -9.59 15.18 -8.23
CA HIS A 50 -11.01 15.15 -7.88
C HIS A 50 -11.69 13.96 -8.56
N THR A 51 -12.70 13.40 -7.90
CA THR A 51 -13.49 12.28 -8.42
C THR A 51 -14.97 12.63 -8.37
N ASP A 52 -15.70 12.27 -9.42
CA ASP A 52 -17.17 12.33 -9.44
C ASP A 52 -17.79 11.04 -8.85
N CYS A 53 -16.97 10.04 -8.52
CA CYS A 53 -17.42 8.78 -7.93
C CYS A 53 -17.94 9.01 -6.52
N SER A 54 -19.24 8.78 -6.28
CA SER A 54 -19.83 8.97 -4.95
C SER A 54 -19.19 8.08 -3.87
N LYS A 55 -19.31 8.49 -2.61
CA LYS A 55 -18.86 7.68 -1.47
C LYS A 55 -19.46 6.26 -1.49
N MET A 56 -20.74 6.15 -1.81
CA MET A 56 -21.43 4.86 -1.88
C MET A 56 -20.81 3.95 -2.94
N ASN A 57 -20.55 4.48 -4.13
CA ASN A 57 -19.95 3.70 -5.22
C ASN A 57 -18.51 3.30 -4.91
N LEU A 58 -17.75 4.18 -4.26
CA LEU A 58 -16.41 3.85 -3.77
C LEU A 58 -16.45 2.70 -2.76
N GLU A 59 -17.32 2.79 -1.76
CA GLU A 59 -17.42 1.77 -0.72
C GLU A 59 -17.94 0.43 -1.27
N GLU A 60 -18.87 0.44 -2.23
CA GLU A 60 -19.29 -0.77 -2.93
C GLU A 60 -18.13 -1.39 -3.72
N TYR A 61 -17.38 -0.60 -4.49
CA TYR A 61 -16.20 -1.07 -5.23
C TYR A 61 -15.13 -1.66 -4.29
N PHE A 62 -14.89 -0.97 -3.18
CA PHE A 62 -13.96 -1.41 -2.13
C PHE A 62 -14.37 -2.76 -1.55
N GLU A 63 -15.64 -2.93 -1.20
CA GLU A 63 -16.16 -4.19 -0.64
C GLU A 63 -16.11 -5.34 -1.66
N LEU A 64 -16.45 -5.09 -2.94
CA LEU A 64 -16.32 -6.09 -4.00
C LEU A 64 -14.87 -6.57 -4.20
N SER A 65 -13.91 -5.65 -4.01
CA SER A 65 -12.50 -5.94 -4.18
C SER A 65 -11.91 -6.81 -3.06
N ARG A 66 -12.59 -6.97 -1.91
CA ARG A 66 -12.11 -7.80 -0.78
C ARG A 66 -11.80 -9.25 -1.17
N SER A 67 -12.50 -9.80 -2.15
CA SER A 67 -12.28 -11.16 -2.65
C SER A 67 -10.90 -11.34 -3.30
N VAL A 68 -10.29 -10.26 -3.78
CA VAL A 68 -8.95 -10.23 -4.40
C VAL A 68 -7.90 -9.80 -3.37
N TRP A 69 -8.23 -8.82 -2.54
CA TRP A 69 -7.34 -8.23 -1.53
C TRP A 69 -7.56 -8.89 -0.15
N THR A 70 -7.35 -10.19 -0.08
CA THR A 70 -7.48 -11.00 1.15
C THR A 70 -6.20 -10.94 2.00
N PRO A 71 -6.25 -11.29 3.29
CA PRO A 71 -5.05 -11.46 4.11
C PRO A 71 -4.00 -12.38 3.45
N GLU A 72 -4.45 -13.47 2.83
CA GLU A 72 -3.58 -14.48 2.21
C GLU A 72 -2.97 -14.00 0.89
N SER A 73 -3.58 -13.02 0.22
CA SER A 73 -3.03 -12.46 -1.02
C SER A 73 -1.97 -11.39 -0.76
N TYR A 74 -1.74 -10.99 0.50
CA TYR A 74 -0.74 -9.98 0.82
C TYR A 74 0.67 -10.48 0.51
N ASP A 75 1.37 -9.79 -0.39
CA ASP A 75 2.78 -9.99 -0.70
C ASP A 75 3.52 -8.67 -0.57
N LEU A 76 4.59 -8.67 0.24
CA LEU A 76 5.35 -7.45 0.55
C LEU A 76 5.87 -6.73 -0.70
N PHE A 77 6.10 -7.45 -1.79
CA PHE A 77 6.73 -6.89 -2.98
C PHE A 77 5.78 -6.70 -4.16
N GLU A 78 4.83 -7.61 -4.36
CA GLU A 78 3.99 -7.64 -5.57
C GLU A 78 2.52 -7.29 -5.30
N ASN A 79 2.05 -7.45 -4.06
CA ASN A 79 0.65 -7.21 -3.71
C ASN A 79 0.51 -6.67 -2.29
N ASN A 80 0.82 -5.39 -2.11
CA ASN A 80 0.84 -4.70 -0.82
C ASN A 80 -0.04 -3.43 -0.83
N CYS A 81 0.04 -2.64 0.24
CA CYS A 81 -0.68 -1.36 0.39
C CYS A 81 -0.46 -0.38 -0.77
N ASN A 82 0.72 -0.34 -1.38
CA ASN A 82 1.06 0.57 -2.47
C ASN A 82 0.38 0.11 -3.77
N ASN A 83 0.36 -1.20 -4.05
CA ASN A 83 -0.37 -1.76 -5.18
C ASN A 83 -1.87 -1.48 -5.06
N PHE A 84 -2.43 -1.66 -3.86
CA PHE A 84 -3.84 -1.36 -3.62
C PHE A 84 -4.15 0.14 -3.77
N SER A 85 -3.29 1.00 -3.22
CA SER A 85 -3.47 2.46 -3.33
C SER A 85 -3.45 2.90 -4.80
N ASN A 86 -2.57 2.31 -5.61
CA ASN A 86 -2.53 2.55 -7.05
C ASN A 86 -3.80 2.07 -7.76
N TYR A 87 -4.27 0.87 -7.43
CA TYR A 87 -5.51 0.31 -7.97
C TYR A 87 -6.72 1.20 -7.66
N LEU A 88 -6.84 1.64 -6.41
CA LEU A 88 -7.96 2.48 -5.98
C LEU A 88 -7.87 3.91 -6.53
N ALA A 89 -6.65 4.46 -6.65
CA ALA A 89 -6.43 5.75 -7.28
C ALA A 89 -6.82 5.75 -8.76
N ASP A 90 -6.49 4.69 -9.50
CA ASP A 90 -6.87 4.54 -10.90
C ASP A 90 -8.41 4.53 -11.06
N PHE A 91 -9.11 3.77 -10.21
CA PHE A 91 -10.57 3.76 -10.19
C PHE A 91 -11.18 5.15 -9.91
N LEU A 92 -10.64 5.89 -8.94
CA LEU A 92 -11.20 7.16 -8.50
C LEU A 92 -10.89 8.32 -9.45
N VAL A 93 -9.64 8.42 -9.91
CA VAL A 93 -9.13 9.62 -10.60
C VAL A 93 -8.42 9.30 -11.91
N GLN A 94 -8.42 8.04 -12.37
CA GLN A 94 -7.77 7.58 -13.60
C GLN A 94 -6.27 7.90 -13.64
N LYS A 95 -5.64 7.85 -12.46
CA LYS A 95 -4.21 8.11 -12.25
C LYS A 95 -3.68 7.17 -11.18
N GLY A 96 -2.44 6.71 -11.38
CA GLY A 96 -1.70 6.00 -10.35
C GLY A 96 -1.12 6.91 -9.27
N ILE A 97 -0.58 6.29 -8.24
CA ILE A 97 0.27 6.96 -7.25
C ILE A 97 1.66 7.25 -7.85
N PRO A 98 2.49 8.11 -7.25
CA PRO A 98 3.85 8.35 -7.73
C PRO A 98 4.66 7.05 -7.92
N SER A 99 5.31 6.89 -9.08
CA SER A 99 5.96 5.62 -9.46
C SER A 99 7.07 5.19 -8.51
N HIS A 100 7.80 6.14 -7.93
CA HIS A 100 8.86 5.85 -6.96
C HIS A 100 8.36 5.11 -5.71
N ILE A 101 7.07 5.21 -5.37
CA ILE A 101 6.44 4.44 -4.28
C ILE A 101 6.24 2.99 -4.70
N LEU A 102 5.84 2.75 -5.96
CA LEU A 102 5.67 1.41 -6.53
C LEU A 102 6.99 0.71 -6.82
N GLU A 103 8.07 1.47 -7.02
CA GLU A 103 9.43 0.95 -7.27
C GLU A 103 10.14 0.52 -5.98
N LEU A 104 9.62 0.85 -4.80
CA LEU A 104 10.22 0.54 -3.51
C LEU A 104 10.56 -0.95 -3.31
N PRO A 105 9.70 -1.92 -3.67
CA PRO A 105 10.06 -3.34 -3.65
C PRO A 105 11.33 -3.69 -4.42
N ASN A 106 11.55 -3.07 -5.58
CA ASN A 106 12.72 -3.31 -6.41
C ASN A 106 13.97 -2.70 -5.78
N ILE A 107 13.86 -1.49 -5.23
CA ILE A 107 14.95 -0.85 -4.47
C ILE A 107 15.37 -1.73 -3.28
N VAL A 108 14.40 -2.29 -2.54
CA VAL A 108 14.68 -3.20 -1.43
C VAL A 108 15.37 -4.47 -1.91
N ARG A 109 14.90 -5.10 -3.00
CA ARG A 109 15.54 -6.30 -3.58
C ARG A 109 16.95 -6.06 -4.07
N GLU A 110 17.21 -4.88 -4.62
CA GLU A 110 18.53 -4.50 -5.14
C GLU A 110 19.50 -4.08 -4.03
N SER A 111 19.00 -3.74 -2.84
CA SER A 111 19.84 -3.42 -1.69
C SER A 111 20.84 -4.55 -1.39
N PRO A 112 22.16 -4.28 -1.39
CA PRO A 112 23.18 -5.28 -1.08
C PRO A 112 22.94 -5.96 0.27
N ALA A 113 22.44 -5.22 1.26
CA ALA A 113 22.10 -5.75 2.57
C ALA A 113 20.98 -6.81 2.48
N PHE A 114 19.89 -6.51 1.77
CA PHE A 114 18.79 -7.44 1.58
C PHE A 114 19.25 -8.70 0.81
N ARG A 115 20.06 -8.54 -0.24
CA ARG A 115 20.61 -9.68 -1.00
C ARG A 115 21.53 -10.57 -0.16
N GLN A 116 22.33 -10.00 0.73
CA GLN A 116 23.22 -10.78 1.59
C GLN A 116 22.44 -11.60 2.63
N LEU A 117 21.32 -11.07 3.12
CA LEU A 117 20.50 -11.70 4.16
C LEU A 117 19.45 -12.69 3.61
N PHE A 118 18.91 -12.43 2.41
CA PHE A 118 17.81 -13.21 1.83
C PHE A 118 18.12 -13.80 0.44
N GLY A 119 19.24 -13.45 -0.19
CA GLY A 119 19.58 -13.88 -1.55
C GLY A 119 20.18 -15.29 -1.66
N THR A 120 20.38 -16.01 -0.56
CA THR A 120 21.00 -17.34 -0.52
C THR A 120 20.02 -18.48 -0.19
N ARG A 121 18.80 -18.44 -0.72
CA ARG A 121 17.93 -19.63 -0.82
C ARG A 121 17.19 -19.70 -2.16
N ARG A 122 17.95 -19.88 -3.25
CA ARG A 122 17.46 -20.51 -4.48
C ARG A 122 18.64 -21.24 -5.11
N ASN A 123 18.78 -22.52 -4.74
CA ASN A 123 19.46 -23.57 -5.49
C ASN A 123 19.26 -24.87 -4.70
N GLU A 124 18.05 -25.44 -4.75
CA GLU A 124 17.79 -26.88 -4.81
C GLU A 124 16.47 -27.08 -5.56
#